data_AF-A0A8B9LJI0-F1
#
_entry.id   AF-A0A8B9LJI0-F1
#
_cell.length_a   1.000
_cell.length_b   1.000
_cell.length_c   1.000
_cell.angle_alpha   90.00
_cell.angle_beta   90.00
_cell.angle_gamma   90.00
#
_symmetry.space_group_name_H-M   'P 1'
#
loop_
_entity.id
_entity.type
_entity.pdbx_description
1 polymer ?
#
loop_
_entity_poly.entity_id
_entity_poly.type
_entity_poly.pdbx_seq_one_letter_code
_entity_poly.pdbx_strand_id
1 'polypeptide(L)'
;RNPMVYAVFSTAGSVFKGSAVCVYSMADIRNVFNGPFAHKHGHNYQWTAYTGKIPYPRPGTCPGGTFTPGLRSTKEFSDEAVNFIRNHPLMHHPVYPIHKRPLVVRSGVDYRFTTITVDQVDAVDGRYEVFFLGTDRGTVQKVIVLPKDPTTMEELTLEEVEVFRSPSPVKTMRISAKRQQLYVSSDAGLTQVSLHRCGVYGKACSDCCLARDPYCAWDGENCAPFTQATKRRSRRQDVKHGDPLRQCRGFNAKVEKRLKETVQFGVEGSSTFLECVPRSPQATVKWLYQKEGRRKVLNRDREVLKTPQGILLKALTHSDAGLYHCLATENNFKHTLARVSLRILDRDIAVALTVPDEDEEELNKRHQKPQLQNPPHQLHPAAAPPANSALPLEPEMRLIHQYCQSYWEQLTTAGQAEEQQVKRTSRRHTEGQEPSGG
;
A
#
# COMPACT_ATOMS: atom_id res chain seq x y z
N ARG A 1 -13.67 -34.66 -8.42
CA ARG A 1 -12.86 -33.61 -7.74
C ARG A 1 -13.81 -32.63 -7.04
N ASN A 2 -13.39 -32.12 -5.88
CA ASN A 2 -14.16 -31.15 -5.08
C ASN A 2 -13.33 -29.86 -4.93
N PRO A 3 -13.23 -29.02 -5.97
CA PRO A 3 -12.53 -27.75 -5.85
C PRO A 3 -13.30 -26.77 -4.98
N MET A 4 -12.59 -25.77 -4.48
CA MET A 4 -13.14 -24.61 -3.78
C MET A 4 -13.57 -23.53 -4.78
N VAL A 5 -14.72 -22.91 -4.53
CA VAL A 5 -15.26 -21.82 -5.34
C VAL A 5 -15.22 -20.55 -4.49
N TYR A 6 -14.39 -19.60 -4.89
CA TYR A 6 -14.28 -18.29 -4.27
C TYR A 6 -15.13 -17.31 -5.07
N ALA A 7 -16.04 -16.61 -4.41
CA ALA A 7 -16.91 -15.64 -5.04
C ALA A 7 -16.90 -14.33 -4.26
N VAL A 8 -16.91 -13.23 -5.02
CA VAL A 8 -16.96 -11.87 -4.50
C VAL A 8 -18.38 -11.33 -4.63
N PHE A 9 -18.85 -10.66 -3.59
CA PHE A 9 -20.19 -10.10 -3.48
C PHE A 9 -20.11 -8.64 -3.10
N SER A 10 -21.04 -7.83 -3.58
CA SER A 10 -21.18 -6.42 -3.21
C SER A 10 -22.61 -6.07 -2.84
N THR A 11 -22.78 -5.06 -2.00
CA THR A 11 -24.09 -4.48 -1.70
C THR A 11 -24.71 -3.84 -2.96
N ALA A 12 -26.01 -4.07 -3.18
CA ALA A 12 -26.74 -3.53 -4.32
C ALA A 12 -27.07 -2.02 -4.19
N GLY A 13 -27.21 -1.52 -2.95
CA GLY A 13 -27.50 -0.11 -2.69
C GLY A 13 -26.28 0.79 -2.87
N SER A 14 -26.48 1.99 -3.40
CA SER A 14 -25.44 3.03 -3.54
C SER A 14 -24.96 3.57 -2.19
N VAL A 15 -25.89 3.76 -1.25
CA VAL A 15 -25.71 4.39 0.08
C VAL A 15 -24.66 3.66 0.93
N PHE A 16 -24.74 2.32 0.99
CA PHE A 16 -23.79 1.51 1.75
C PHE A 16 -22.85 0.78 0.79
N LYS A 17 -21.61 1.23 0.70
CA LYS A 17 -20.53 0.49 0.03
C LYS A 17 -20.05 -0.65 0.94
N GLY A 18 -20.33 -1.87 0.50
CA GLY A 18 -19.92 -3.09 1.19
C GLY A 18 -19.53 -4.17 0.19
N SER A 19 -18.54 -4.99 0.55
CA SER A 19 -18.10 -6.12 -0.25
C SER A 19 -17.65 -7.27 0.65
N ALA A 20 -17.81 -8.50 0.17
CA ALA A 20 -17.44 -9.70 0.89
C ALA A 20 -16.87 -10.76 -0.05
N VAL A 21 -15.97 -11.61 0.47
CA VAL A 21 -15.54 -12.84 -0.20
C VAL A 21 -16.12 -14.02 0.55
N CYS A 22 -16.81 -14.90 -0.16
CA CYS A 22 -17.34 -16.15 0.36
C CYS A 22 -16.68 -17.34 -0.36
N VAL A 23 -16.50 -18.45 0.37
CA VAL A 23 -15.89 -19.68 -0.16
C VAL A 23 -16.89 -20.81 -0.05
N TYR A 24 -17.10 -21.54 -1.14
CA TYR A 24 -18.08 -22.62 -1.25
C TYR A 24 -17.40 -23.92 -1.70
N SER A 25 -17.81 -25.05 -1.12
CA SER A 25 -17.36 -26.37 -1.57
C SER A 25 -18.20 -26.86 -2.74
N MET A 26 -17.57 -27.42 -3.78
CA MET A 26 -18.29 -28.15 -4.82
C MET A 26 -19.01 -29.40 -4.29
N ALA A 27 -18.73 -29.88 -3.08
CA ALA A 27 -19.54 -30.90 -2.44
C ALA A 27 -20.90 -30.33 -2.00
N ASP A 28 -20.90 -29.19 -1.30
CA ASP A 28 -22.13 -28.54 -0.80
C ASP A 28 -23.03 -28.04 -1.94
N ILE A 29 -22.43 -27.51 -3.01
CA ILE A 29 -23.15 -27.14 -4.24
C ILE A 29 -23.88 -28.37 -4.83
N ARG A 30 -23.22 -29.52 -4.92
CA ARG A 30 -23.86 -30.76 -5.40
C ARG A 30 -24.91 -31.29 -4.42
N ASN A 31 -24.68 -31.17 -3.12
CA ASN A 31 -25.66 -31.56 -2.09
C ASN A 31 -26.96 -30.73 -2.23
N VAL A 32 -26.85 -29.43 -2.50
CA VAL A 32 -28.02 -28.58 -2.80
C VAL A 32 -28.69 -28.97 -4.11
N PHE A 33 -27.94 -29.22 -5.19
CA PHE A 33 -28.52 -29.75 -6.44
C PHE A 33 -29.14 -31.14 -6.29
N ASN A 34 -28.78 -31.90 -5.27
CA ASN A 34 -29.40 -33.18 -4.90
C ASN A 34 -30.59 -33.04 -3.92
N GLY A 35 -30.85 -31.84 -3.40
CA GLY A 35 -31.94 -31.55 -2.46
C GLY A 35 -33.32 -31.37 -3.10
N PRO A 36 -34.32 -30.87 -2.33
CA PRO A 36 -35.64 -30.56 -2.85
C PRO A 36 -35.61 -29.36 -3.81
N PHE A 37 -36.43 -29.44 -4.86
CA PHE A 37 -36.73 -28.31 -5.74
C PHE A 37 -37.61 -27.28 -5.03
N ALA A 38 -37.52 -26.01 -5.43
CA ALA A 38 -38.44 -24.97 -5.01
C ALA A 38 -39.67 -24.95 -5.93
N HIS A 39 -40.85 -24.75 -5.36
CA HIS A 39 -42.11 -24.61 -6.08
C HIS A 39 -42.92 -23.44 -5.50
N LYS A 40 -43.75 -22.78 -6.33
CA LYS A 40 -44.69 -21.76 -5.85
C LYS A 40 -46.04 -22.42 -5.61
N HIS A 41 -46.54 -22.41 -4.37
CA HIS A 41 -47.80 -23.05 -4.04
C HIS A 41 -48.83 -22.08 -3.43
N GLY A 42 -50.11 -22.38 -3.66
CA GLY A 42 -51.26 -21.64 -3.13
C GLY A 42 -51.48 -20.24 -3.72
N HIS A 43 -52.58 -19.60 -3.34
CA HIS A 43 -52.98 -18.27 -3.82
C HIS A 43 -51.97 -17.15 -3.52
N ASN A 44 -51.12 -17.35 -2.51
CA ASN A 44 -50.11 -16.38 -2.08
C ASN A 44 -48.76 -16.52 -2.83
N TYR A 45 -48.64 -17.46 -3.78
CA TYR A 45 -47.44 -17.69 -4.60
C TYR A 45 -46.12 -17.83 -3.82
N GLN A 46 -46.19 -18.37 -2.60
CA GLN A 46 -45.03 -18.52 -1.73
C GLN A 46 -44.12 -19.65 -2.21
N TRP A 47 -42.81 -19.43 -2.16
CA TRP A 47 -41.80 -20.44 -2.47
C TRP A 47 -41.66 -21.44 -1.32
N THR A 48 -41.98 -22.70 -1.58
CA THR A 48 -41.87 -23.82 -0.64
C THR A 48 -41.04 -24.95 -1.24
N ALA A 49 -40.68 -25.94 -0.42
CA ALA A 49 -40.08 -27.18 -0.91
C ALA A 49 -41.13 -27.98 -1.68
N TYR A 50 -40.78 -28.47 -2.87
CA TYR A 50 -41.65 -29.35 -3.64
C TYR A 50 -41.74 -30.73 -2.98
N THR A 51 -42.95 -31.12 -2.57
CA THR A 51 -43.26 -32.39 -1.88
C THR A 51 -43.89 -33.46 -2.77
N GLY A 52 -44.18 -33.14 -4.04
CA GLY A 52 -44.77 -34.08 -4.99
C GLY A 52 -43.79 -35.10 -5.55
N LYS A 53 -44.26 -35.94 -6.47
CA LYS A 53 -43.43 -36.94 -7.17
C LYS A 53 -42.41 -36.24 -8.08
N ILE A 54 -41.12 -36.47 -7.82
CA ILE A 54 -40.04 -36.07 -8.73
C ILE A 54 -39.89 -37.18 -9.82
N PRO A 55 -39.87 -36.84 -11.12
CA PRO A 55 -39.70 -37.84 -12.19
C PRO A 55 -38.37 -38.59 -12.13
N TYR A 56 -38.31 -39.75 -12.77
CA TYR A 56 -37.09 -40.54 -12.93
C TYR A 56 -36.68 -40.63 -14.42
N PRO A 57 -35.38 -40.47 -14.76
CA PRO A 57 -34.28 -40.08 -13.87
C PRO A 57 -34.44 -38.66 -13.33
N ARG A 58 -33.86 -38.41 -12.15
CA ARG A 58 -34.04 -37.15 -11.42
C ARG A 58 -33.65 -35.95 -12.31
N PRO A 59 -34.54 -34.97 -12.54
CA PRO A 59 -34.26 -33.88 -13.46
C PRO A 59 -32.98 -33.10 -13.08
N GLY A 60 -32.18 -32.74 -14.09
CA GLY A 60 -30.85 -32.14 -13.90
C GLY A 60 -29.70 -33.14 -13.79
N THR A 61 -29.96 -34.44 -13.77
CA THR A 61 -28.91 -35.48 -13.86
C THR A 61 -28.34 -35.55 -15.28
N CYS A 62 -27.02 -35.73 -15.42
CA CYS A 62 -26.37 -35.91 -16.73
C CYS A 62 -26.66 -37.30 -17.34
N PRO A 63 -26.72 -37.46 -18.67
CA PRO A 63 -26.67 -38.77 -19.34
C PRO A 63 -25.36 -39.53 -19.05
N GLY A 64 -25.38 -40.86 -19.16
CA GLY A 64 -24.19 -41.73 -19.01
C GLY A 64 -23.63 -41.83 -17.58
N GLY A 65 -24.36 -41.34 -16.57
CA GLY A 65 -23.97 -41.42 -15.16
C GLY A 65 -24.42 -42.72 -14.50
N THR A 66 -24.02 -42.92 -13.24
CA THR A 66 -24.41 -44.10 -12.43
C THR A 66 -25.92 -44.28 -12.28
N PHE A 67 -26.68 -43.18 -12.32
CA PHE A 67 -28.15 -43.16 -12.23
C PHE A 67 -28.85 -43.09 -13.60
N THR A 68 -28.08 -43.04 -14.69
CA THR A 68 -28.54 -42.84 -16.08
C THR A 68 -27.73 -43.68 -17.10
N PRO A 69 -27.30 -44.93 -16.80
CA PRO A 69 -26.33 -45.64 -17.63
C PRO A 69 -26.84 -45.98 -19.04
N GLY A 70 -28.16 -46.09 -19.21
CA GLY A 70 -28.79 -46.33 -20.50
C GLY A 70 -29.00 -45.09 -21.37
N LEU A 71 -28.88 -43.87 -20.82
CA LEU A 71 -29.11 -42.63 -21.55
C LEU A 71 -27.80 -42.10 -22.12
N ARG A 72 -27.72 -41.92 -23.45
CA ARG A 72 -26.54 -41.40 -24.15
C ARG A 72 -26.63 -39.89 -24.41
N SER A 73 -27.84 -39.36 -24.52
CA SER A 73 -28.11 -37.96 -24.84
C SER A 73 -29.19 -37.35 -23.95
N THR A 74 -29.19 -36.01 -23.81
CA THR A 74 -30.30 -35.30 -23.14
C THR A 74 -31.61 -35.36 -23.91
N LYS A 75 -31.57 -35.75 -25.19
CA LYS A 75 -32.75 -36.02 -26.03
C LYS A 75 -33.53 -37.28 -25.63
N GLU A 76 -32.94 -38.14 -24.82
CA GLU A 76 -33.54 -39.43 -24.40
C GLU A 76 -34.25 -39.33 -23.03
N PHE A 77 -34.28 -38.14 -22.40
CA PHE A 77 -35.11 -37.91 -21.22
C PHE A 77 -36.60 -37.84 -21.58
N SER A 78 -37.46 -38.30 -20.68
CA SER A 78 -38.91 -38.24 -20.85
C SER A 78 -39.44 -36.80 -20.79
N ASP A 79 -40.56 -36.55 -21.48
CA ASP A 79 -41.27 -35.28 -21.43
C ASP A 79 -41.69 -34.90 -20.00
N GLU A 80 -41.99 -35.88 -19.13
CA GLU A 80 -42.26 -35.67 -17.70
C GLU A 80 -41.05 -34.99 -17.02
N ALA A 81 -39.84 -35.51 -17.22
CA ALA A 81 -38.62 -34.96 -16.62
C ALA A 81 -38.24 -33.59 -17.22
N VAL A 82 -38.41 -33.41 -18.54
CA VAL A 82 -38.12 -32.15 -19.24
C VAL A 82 -39.09 -31.04 -18.84
N ASN A 83 -40.39 -31.33 -18.77
CA ASN A 83 -41.39 -30.35 -18.31
C ASN A 83 -41.24 -30.06 -16.81
N PHE A 84 -40.85 -31.04 -16.00
CA PHE A 84 -40.58 -30.81 -14.58
C PHE A 84 -39.48 -29.77 -14.37
N ILE A 85 -38.31 -29.91 -15.00
CA ILE A 85 -37.19 -28.97 -14.77
C ILE A 85 -37.46 -27.58 -15.35
N ARG A 86 -38.25 -27.47 -16.44
CA ARG A 86 -38.72 -26.17 -16.96
C ARG A 86 -39.57 -25.42 -15.93
N ASN A 87 -40.42 -26.14 -15.19
CA ASN A 87 -41.32 -25.58 -14.18
C ASN A 87 -40.66 -25.44 -12.79
N HIS A 88 -39.56 -26.16 -12.53
CA HIS A 88 -38.85 -26.18 -11.25
C HIS A 88 -37.33 -25.99 -11.41
N PRO A 89 -36.85 -24.85 -11.97
CA PRO A 89 -35.42 -24.62 -12.20
C PRO A 89 -34.63 -24.25 -10.94
N LEU A 90 -35.31 -23.89 -9.84
CA LEU A 90 -34.71 -23.42 -8.60
C LEU A 90 -34.67 -24.53 -7.54
N MET A 91 -33.56 -24.64 -6.80
CA MET A 91 -33.46 -25.51 -5.62
C MET A 91 -33.98 -24.78 -4.37
N HIS A 92 -34.63 -25.48 -3.45
CA HIS A 92 -35.22 -24.86 -2.26
C HIS A 92 -34.18 -24.44 -1.22
N HIS A 93 -33.14 -25.26 -1.01
CA HIS A 93 -32.05 -24.92 -0.09
C HIS A 93 -31.03 -23.98 -0.75
N PRO A 94 -30.58 -22.90 -0.08
CA PRO A 94 -29.46 -22.10 -0.56
C PRO A 94 -28.14 -22.85 -0.34
N VAL A 95 -27.14 -22.57 -1.21
CA VAL A 95 -25.76 -22.98 -0.95
C VAL A 95 -25.16 -22.02 0.08
N TYR A 96 -24.85 -22.52 1.27
CA TYR A 96 -24.12 -21.75 2.29
C TYR A 96 -22.61 -21.74 2.00
N PRO A 97 -21.89 -20.65 2.32
CA PRO A 97 -20.44 -20.67 2.33
C PRO A 97 -19.92 -21.53 3.49
N ILE A 98 -18.64 -21.91 3.43
CA ILE A 98 -17.94 -22.59 4.52
C ILE A 98 -18.09 -21.80 5.83
N HIS A 99 -18.33 -22.53 6.93
CA HIS A 99 -18.66 -21.98 8.26
C HIS A 99 -19.89 -21.03 8.28
N LYS A 100 -20.72 -21.02 7.23
CA LYS A 100 -21.91 -20.15 7.07
C LYS A 100 -21.62 -18.64 7.23
N ARG A 101 -20.40 -18.21 6.95
CA ARG A 101 -19.95 -16.80 7.08
C ARG A 101 -19.06 -16.39 5.91
N PRO A 102 -18.97 -15.08 5.57
CA PRO A 102 -17.93 -14.59 4.68
C PRO A 102 -16.53 -14.81 5.27
N LEU A 103 -15.54 -14.97 4.40
CA LEU A 103 -14.13 -15.09 4.76
C LEU A 103 -13.45 -13.71 4.90
N VAL A 104 -13.86 -12.75 4.06
CA VAL A 104 -13.41 -11.35 4.04
C VAL A 104 -14.64 -10.46 4.03
N VAL A 105 -14.61 -9.34 4.76
CA VAL A 105 -15.64 -8.30 4.73
C VAL A 105 -14.99 -6.93 4.71
N ARG A 106 -15.41 -6.08 3.76
CA ARG A 106 -15.10 -4.65 3.72
C ARG A 106 -16.41 -3.85 3.74
N SER A 107 -16.49 -2.90 4.65
CA SER A 107 -17.63 -2.00 4.83
C SER A 107 -17.14 -0.65 5.34
N GLY A 108 -17.87 0.43 5.07
CA GLY A 108 -17.45 1.78 5.45
C GLY A 108 -16.27 2.34 4.65
N VAL A 109 -15.94 1.70 3.52
CA VAL A 109 -14.88 2.13 2.57
C VAL A 109 -15.50 2.77 1.34
N ASP A 110 -14.71 3.56 0.60
CA ASP A 110 -15.18 4.29 -0.58
C ASP A 110 -15.15 3.47 -1.89
N TYR A 111 -14.77 2.19 -1.84
CA TYR A 111 -14.71 1.26 -2.97
C TYR A 111 -15.63 0.04 -2.79
N ARG A 112 -15.80 -0.73 -3.87
CA ARG A 112 -16.33 -2.10 -3.89
C ARG A 112 -15.33 -3.03 -4.56
N PHE A 113 -15.32 -4.30 -4.15
CA PHE A 113 -14.61 -5.33 -4.90
C PHE A 113 -15.40 -5.70 -6.16
N THR A 114 -14.70 -5.82 -7.29
CA THR A 114 -15.27 -6.20 -8.59
C THR A 114 -14.92 -7.62 -8.99
N THR A 115 -13.72 -8.07 -8.62
CA THR A 115 -13.11 -9.30 -9.14
C THR A 115 -12.20 -9.93 -8.09
N ILE A 116 -12.04 -11.26 -8.18
CA ILE A 116 -11.16 -12.04 -7.31
C ILE A 116 -10.32 -12.99 -8.16
N THR A 117 -9.08 -13.22 -7.73
CA THR A 117 -8.23 -14.32 -8.18
C THR A 117 -7.44 -14.83 -6.98
N VAL A 118 -7.18 -16.14 -6.91
CA VAL A 118 -6.55 -16.78 -5.76
C VAL A 118 -5.32 -17.56 -6.21
N ASP A 119 -4.21 -17.42 -5.49
CA ASP A 119 -3.06 -18.34 -5.60
C ASP A 119 -2.90 -19.18 -4.34
N GLN A 120 -2.21 -20.32 -4.47
CA GLN A 120 -1.99 -21.31 -3.43
C GLN A 120 -0.49 -21.48 -3.21
N VAL A 121 0.05 -20.62 -2.35
CA VAL A 121 1.48 -20.30 -2.23
C VAL A 121 2.11 -21.08 -1.09
N ASP A 122 3.18 -21.81 -1.37
CA ASP A 122 3.98 -22.46 -0.33
C ASP A 122 4.92 -21.43 0.33
N ALA A 123 5.04 -21.50 1.65
CA ALA A 123 5.89 -20.67 2.51
C ALA A 123 6.71 -21.54 3.48
N VAL A 124 7.51 -20.95 4.37
CA VAL A 124 8.31 -21.68 5.36
C VAL A 124 7.46 -22.45 6.38
N ASP A 125 6.33 -21.88 6.80
CA ASP A 125 5.47 -22.36 7.89
C ASP A 125 4.19 -23.08 7.42
N GLY A 126 3.93 -23.14 6.11
CA GLY A 126 2.79 -23.84 5.54
C GLY A 126 2.44 -23.40 4.12
N ARG A 127 1.19 -23.62 3.73
CA ARG A 127 0.63 -23.19 2.45
C ARG A 127 -0.49 -22.19 2.69
N TYR A 128 -0.52 -21.13 1.88
CA TYR A 128 -1.42 -19.99 2.07
C TYR A 128 -2.25 -19.70 0.83
N GLU A 129 -3.53 -19.40 1.06
CA GLU A 129 -4.43 -18.87 0.04
C GLU A 129 -4.22 -17.35 -0.03
N VAL A 130 -3.72 -16.85 -1.15
CA VAL A 130 -3.49 -15.42 -1.36
C VAL A 130 -4.54 -14.88 -2.32
N PHE A 131 -5.38 -13.98 -1.82
CA PHE A 131 -6.43 -13.32 -2.56
C PHE A 131 -5.89 -12.06 -3.22
N PHE A 132 -6.09 -11.95 -4.52
CA PHE A 132 -5.99 -10.70 -5.28
C PHE A 132 -7.41 -10.21 -5.52
N LEU A 133 -7.75 -9.03 -5.01
CA LEU A 133 -9.07 -8.43 -5.04
C LEU A 133 -9.02 -7.11 -5.83
N GLY A 134 -9.68 -7.07 -6.98
CA GLY A 134 -9.75 -5.86 -7.81
C GLY A 134 -10.89 -4.96 -7.33
N THR A 135 -10.71 -3.64 -7.42
CA THR A 135 -11.69 -2.64 -6.96
C THR A 135 -12.33 -1.84 -8.09
N ASP A 136 -13.47 -1.22 -7.81
CA ASP A 136 -14.13 -0.23 -8.68
C ASP A 136 -13.34 1.10 -8.77
N ARG A 137 -12.34 1.30 -7.91
CA ARG A 137 -11.37 2.41 -7.98
C ARG A 137 -10.14 2.14 -8.85
N GLY A 138 -9.96 0.93 -9.39
CA GLY A 138 -8.78 0.59 -10.19
C GLY A 138 -7.55 0.22 -9.38
N THR A 139 -7.74 -0.23 -8.13
CA THR A 139 -6.69 -0.83 -7.30
C THR A 139 -6.82 -2.35 -7.27
N VAL A 140 -5.72 -3.03 -6.95
CA VAL A 140 -5.71 -4.45 -6.58
C VAL A 140 -5.14 -4.58 -5.17
N GLN A 141 -5.93 -5.17 -4.27
CA GLN A 141 -5.52 -5.53 -2.92
C GLN A 141 -5.02 -6.97 -2.88
N LYS A 142 -3.88 -7.19 -2.22
CA LYS A 142 -3.32 -8.50 -1.90
C LYS A 142 -3.67 -8.83 -0.45
N VAL A 143 -4.49 -9.85 -0.24
CA VAL A 143 -5.07 -10.19 1.07
C VAL A 143 -4.79 -11.66 1.41
N ILE A 144 -4.46 -11.93 2.67
CA ILE A 144 -4.47 -13.28 3.26
C ILE A 144 -5.41 -13.32 4.45
N VAL A 145 -5.91 -14.51 4.78
CA VAL A 145 -6.74 -14.74 5.97
C VAL A 145 -6.13 -15.85 6.81
N LEU A 146 -5.91 -15.58 8.09
CA LEU A 146 -5.17 -16.43 9.02
C LEU A 146 -6.04 -16.78 10.24
N PRO A 147 -5.94 -17.98 10.83
CA PRO A 147 -6.58 -18.28 12.09
C PRO A 147 -5.88 -17.52 13.23
N LYS A 148 -6.60 -16.63 13.90
CA LYS A 148 -6.11 -15.85 15.04
C LYS A 148 -6.27 -16.62 16.35
N ASP A 149 -7.42 -17.26 16.50
CA ASP A 149 -7.76 -18.22 17.54
C ASP A 149 -8.61 -19.36 16.91
N PRO A 150 -9.02 -20.41 17.65
CA PRO A 150 -9.81 -21.51 17.09
C PRO A 150 -11.17 -21.12 16.49
N THR A 151 -11.67 -19.92 16.79
CA THR A 151 -12.99 -19.42 16.38
C THR A 151 -12.93 -18.23 15.43
N THR A 152 -11.92 -17.34 15.57
CA THR A 152 -11.78 -16.11 14.80
C THR A 152 -10.67 -16.16 13.74
N MET A 153 -10.92 -15.47 12.64
CA MET A 153 -9.96 -15.28 11.55
C MET A 153 -9.48 -13.82 11.55
N GLU A 154 -8.18 -13.62 11.34
CA GLU A 154 -7.54 -12.34 11.06
C GLU A 154 -7.40 -12.17 9.55
N GLU A 155 -7.96 -11.08 9.02
CA GLU A 155 -7.76 -10.67 7.64
C GLU A 155 -6.61 -9.65 7.56
N LEU A 156 -5.67 -9.87 6.65
CA LEU A 156 -4.52 -9.00 6.44
C LEU A 156 -4.45 -8.54 4.99
N THR A 157 -4.65 -7.25 4.76
CA THR A 157 -4.22 -6.61 3.51
C THR A 157 -2.70 -6.41 3.58
N LEU A 158 -1.98 -7.19 2.78
CA LEU A 158 -0.51 -7.17 2.68
C LEU A 158 -0.01 -6.03 1.80
N GLU A 159 -0.82 -5.64 0.81
CA GLU A 159 -0.48 -4.62 -0.18
C GLU A 159 -1.75 -4.12 -0.90
N GLU A 160 -1.76 -2.85 -1.30
CA GLU A 160 -2.73 -2.30 -2.26
C GLU A 160 -1.98 -1.51 -3.33
N VAL A 161 -2.32 -1.72 -4.60
CA VAL A 161 -1.64 -1.07 -5.73
C VAL A 161 -2.65 -0.55 -6.75
N GLU A 162 -2.49 0.72 -7.11
CA GLU A 162 -3.13 1.33 -8.27
C GLU A 162 -2.52 0.76 -9.55
N VAL A 163 -3.33 0.13 -10.39
CA VAL A 163 -2.86 -0.64 -11.57
C VAL A 163 -2.96 0.13 -12.89
N PHE A 164 -3.54 1.34 -12.88
CA PHE A 164 -3.66 2.22 -14.04
C PHE A 164 -3.34 3.66 -13.64
N ARG A 165 -2.74 4.45 -14.54
CA ARG A 165 -2.40 5.87 -14.29
C ARG A 165 -3.62 6.76 -14.07
N SER A 166 -4.74 6.40 -14.69
CA SER A 166 -6.05 7.02 -14.46
C SER A 166 -6.92 5.97 -13.75
N PRO A 167 -7.56 6.29 -12.62
CA PRO A 167 -8.44 5.36 -11.91
C PRO A 167 -9.54 4.82 -12.82
N SER A 168 -9.53 3.50 -13.06
CA SER A 168 -10.49 2.80 -13.92
C SER A 168 -10.87 1.47 -13.29
N PRO A 169 -12.18 1.15 -13.14
CA PRO A 169 -12.64 -0.08 -12.48
C PRO A 169 -11.97 -1.34 -13.03
N VAL A 170 -11.49 -2.22 -12.14
CA VAL A 170 -10.95 -3.51 -12.55
C VAL A 170 -12.09 -4.39 -13.09
N LYS A 171 -12.00 -4.80 -14.36
CA LYS A 171 -12.99 -5.62 -15.06
C LYS A 171 -12.70 -7.11 -15.01
N THR A 172 -11.43 -7.50 -15.24
CA THR A 172 -11.01 -8.90 -15.14
C THR A 172 -9.61 -9.01 -14.55
N MET A 173 -9.34 -10.15 -13.90
CA MET A 173 -8.02 -10.54 -13.45
C MET A 173 -7.70 -11.98 -13.86
N ARG A 174 -6.44 -12.24 -14.20
CA ARG A 174 -5.93 -13.58 -14.52
C ARG A 174 -4.53 -13.76 -13.94
N ILE A 175 -4.32 -14.83 -13.19
CA ILE A 175 -3.02 -15.18 -12.62
C ILE A 175 -2.23 -16.13 -13.52
N SER A 176 -0.91 -15.97 -13.55
CA SER A 176 0.04 -16.93 -14.09
C SER A 176 1.12 -17.21 -13.03
N ALA A 177 0.84 -18.15 -12.13
CA ALA A 177 1.78 -18.57 -11.08
C ALA A 177 3.15 -18.98 -11.65
N LYS A 178 3.18 -19.64 -12.83
CA LYS A 178 4.43 -20.00 -13.53
C LYS A 178 5.28 -18.78 -13.95
N ARG A 179 4.65 -17.66 -14.32
CA ARG A 179 5.35 -16.42 -14.68
C ARG A 179 5.51 -15.46 -13.49
N GLN A 180 4.90 -15.78 -12.35
CA GLN A 180 4.77 -14.91 -11.18
C GLN A 180 4.09 -13.56 -11.49
N GLN A 181 3.07 -13.57 -12.36
CA GLN A 181 2.35 -12.36 -12.80
C GLN A 181 0.83 -12.47 -12.59
N LEU A 182 0.22 -11.32 -12.31
CA LEU A 182 -1.21 -11.04 -12.41
C LEU A 182 -1.45 -10.10 -13.60
N TYR A 183 -2.37 -10.47 -14.49
CA TYR A 183 -2.84 -9.61 -15.58
C TYR A 183 -4.18 -9.01 -15.17
N VAL A 184 -4.31 -7.69 -15.29
CA VAL A 184 -5.45 -6.91 -14.79
C VAL A 184 -5.97 -6.04 -15.93
N SER A 185 -7.26 -6.14 -16.26
CA SER A 185 -7.88 -5.32 -17.32
C SER A 185 -8.92 -4.34 -16.78
N SER A 186 -9.06 -3.20 -17.45
CA SER A 186 -10.07 -2.16 -17.24
C SER A 186 -10.43 -1.52 -18.59
N ASP A 187 -11.25 -0.46 -18.59
CA ASP A 187 -11.45 0.37 -19.79
C ASP A 187 -10.22 1.17 -20.19
N ALA A 188 -9.28 1.40 -19.26
CA ALA A 188 -8.00 2.05 -19.56
C ALA A 188 -6.97 1.11 -20.23
N GLY A 189 -7.24 -0.20 -20.29
CA GLY A 189 -6.40 -1.19 -20.98
C GLY A 189 -6.03 -2.41 -20.14
N LEU A 190 -4.82 -2.93 -20.35
CA LEU A 190 -4.28 -4.14 -19.71
C LEU A 190 -2.95 -3.83 -19.03
N THR A 191 -2.86 -4.09 -17.72
CA THR A 191 -1.62 -3.99 -16.92
C THR A 191 -1.16 -5.37 -16.47
N GLN A 192 0.16 -5.57 -16.39
CA GLN A 192 0.79 -6.71 -15.76
C GLN A 192 1.40 -6.29 -14.41
N VAL A 193 1.15 -7.07 -13.36
CA VAL A 193 1.59 -6.80 -11.99
C VAL A 193 2.31 -8.04 -11.45
N SER A 194 3.49 -7.88 -10.87
CA SER A 194 4.17 -9.00 -10.17
C SER A 194 3.34 -9.47 -8.98
N LEU A 195 3.29 -10.79 -8.73
CA LEU A 195 2.62 -11.36 -7.55
C LEU A 195 3.32 -10.98 -6.23
N HIS A 196 4.58 -10.54 -6.32
CA HIS A 196 5.40 -10.15 -5.18
C HIS A 196 6.34 -8.99 -5.51
N ARG A 197 6.56 -8.11 -4.53
CA ARG A 197 7.45 -6.94 -4.61
C ARG A 197 8.35 -6.85 -3.38
N CYS A 198 8.96 -7.97 -2.98
CA CYS A 198 9.67 -8.11 -1.71
C CYS A 198 10.68 -6.99 -1.38
N GLY A 199 11.37 -6.44 -2.39
CA GLY A 199 12.31 -5.33 -2.21
C GLY A 199 11.68 -4.02 -1.70
N VAL A 200 10.37 -3.83 -1.84
CA VAL A 200 9.63 -2.66 -1.32
C VAL A 200 9.56 -2.68 0.21
N TYR A 201 9.49 -3.87 0.82
CA TYR A 201 9.44 -4.01 2.28
C TYR A 201 10.74 -3.54 2.94
N GLY A 202 11.89 -3.79 2.30
CA GLY A 202 13.16 -3.13 2.65
C GLY A 202 14.36 -4.06 2.88
N LYS A 203 15.36 -3.50 3.58
CA LYS A 203 16.67 -4.13 3.83
C LYS A 203 16.92 -4.49 5.30
N ALA A 204 15.86 -4.58 6.10
CA ALA A 204 15.91 -5.14 7.44
C ALA A 204 15.15 -6.47 7.50
N CYS A 205 15.65 -7.38 8.33
CA CYS A 205 14.95 -8.63 8.61
C CYS A 205 13.59 -8.36 9.26
N SER A 206 13.51 -7.35 10.15
CA SER A 206 12.25 -6.89 10.76
C SER A 206 11.18 -6.59 9.71
N ASP A 207 11.51 -5.76 8.72
CA ASP A 207 10.53 -5.24 7.76
C ASP A 207 10.00 -6.38 6.89
N CYS A 208 10.89 -7.30 6.47
CA CYS A 208 10.51 -8.49 5.72
C CYS A 208 9.66 -9.48 6.55
N CYS A 209 9.90 -9.55 7.86
CA CYS A 209 9.14 -10.41 8.76
C CYS A 209 7.75 -9.82 9.08
N LEU A 210 7.66 -8.51 9.28
CA LEU A 210 6.40 -7.78 9.52
C LEU A 210 5.50 -7.76 8.28
N ALA A 211 6.09 -7.77 7.08
CA ALA A 211 5.34 -7.83 5.83
C ALA A 211 4.40 -9.04 5.70
N ARG A 212 4.68 -10.15 6.41
CA ARG A 212 3.88 -11.40 6.44
C ARG A 212 3.48 -11.96 5.07
N ASP A 213 4.19 -11.60 4.00
CA ASP A 213 3.90 -12.01 2.62
C ASP A 213 4.43 -13.43 2.35
N PRO A 214 3.55 -14.42 2.01
CA PRO A 214 3.98 -15.79 1.69
C PRO A 214 4.99 -15.88 0.54
N TYR A 215 5.00 -14.90 -0.36
CA TYR A 215 5.95 -14.86 -1.48
C TYR A 215 7.32 -14.28 -1.10
N CYS A 216 7.50 -13.75 0.12
CA CYS A 216 8.71 -13.01 0.51
C CYS A 216 9.36 -13.56 1.77
N ALA A 217 10.68 -13.68 1.73
CA ALA A 217 11.50 -14.12 2.85
C ALA A 217 12.79 -13.30 2.92
N TRP A 218 13.26 -13.05 4.14
CA TRP A 218 14.59 -12.50 4.36
C TRP A 218 15.62 -13.52 3.91
N ASP A 219 16.61 -13.14 3.10
CA ASP A 219 17.64 -14.07 2.59
C ASP A 219 18.95 -14.09 3.41
N GLY A 220 19.12 -13.11 4.29
CA GLY A 220 20.35 -12.82 5.04
C GLY A 220 20.80 -11.37 4.90
N GLU A 221 20.41 -10.68 3.81
CA GLU A 221 20.83 -9.32 3.49
C GLU A 221 19.67 -8.40 3.05
N ASN A 222 18.68 -8.92 2.34
CA ASN A 222 17.53 -8.15 1.84
C ASN A 222 16.23 -8.97 1.92
N CYS A 223 15.07 -8.32 1.80
CA CYS A 223 13.81 -9.01 1.60
C CYS A 223 13.67 -9.48 0.13
N ALA A 224 13.57 -10.78 -0.09
CA ALA A 224 13.70 -11.41 -1.41
C ALA A 224 12.57 -12.42 -1.67
N PRO A 225 12.34 -12.84 -2.94
CA PRO A 225 11.35 -13.86 -3.25
C PRO A 225 11.61 -15.18 -2.52
N PHE A 226 10.57 -15.72 -1.89
CA PHE A 226 10.62 -17.04 -1.26
C PHE A 226 10.88 -18.12 -2.32
N THR A 227 11.75 -19.06 -1.96
CA THR A 227 12.07 -20.24 -2.78
C THR A 227 12.34 -21.40 -1.84
N GLN A 228 11.83 -22.59 -2.17
CA GLN A 228 11.91 -23.79 -1.32
C GLN A 228 13.34 -24.37 -1.15
N ALA A 229 14.38 -23.72 -1.69
CA ALA A 229 15.76 -24.20 -1.64
C ALA A 229 16.28 -24.39 -0.20
N THR A 230 16.70 -25.62 0.11
CA THR A 230 16.83 -26.17 1.46
C THR A 230 18.09 -25.78 2.25
N LYS A 231 18.93 -24.85 1.75
CA LYS A 231 20.32 -24.67 2.24
C LYS A 231 20.78 -23.21 2.49
N ARG A 232 19.93 -22.34 3.06
CA ARG A 232 20.41 -21.06 3.66
C ARG A 232 19.93 -20.89 5.10
N ARG A 233 20.84 -21.11 6.07
CA ARG A 233 20.58 -20.93 7.53
C ARG A 233 20.16 -19.51 7.92
N SER A 234 20.35 -18.53 7.04
CA SER A 234 19.95 -17.13 7.19
C SER A 234 18.50 -16.83 6.83
N ARG A 235 17.78 -17.75 6.15
CA ARG A 235 16.42 -17.45 5.66
C ARG A 235 15.39 -17.34 6.78
N ARG A 236 14.59 -16.27 6.76
CA ARG A 236 13.52 -16.02 7.75
C ARG A 236 12.23 -15.58 7.07
N GLN A 237 11.14 -16.19 7.49
CA GLN A 237 9.76 -15.86 7.10
C GLN A 237 8.87 -16.34 8.24
N ASP A 238 7.82 -15.59 8.54
CA ASP A 238 6.84 -15.91 9.56
C ASP A 238 5.52 -15.27 9.16
N VAL A 239 4.79 -15.93 8.24
CA VAL A 239 3.51 -15.43 7.74
C VAL A 239 2.49 -15.43 8.87
N LYS A 240 2.45 -16.54 9.62
CA LYS A 240 1.44 -16.74 10.65
C LYS A 240 1.52 -15.74 11.79
N HIS A 241 2.69 -15.48 12.34
CA HIS A 241 2.86 -14.65 13.54
C HIS A 241 3.56 -13.33 13.29
N GLY A 242 4.41 -13.22 12.27
CA GLY A 242 5.13 -11.98 11.96
C GLY A 242 5.96 -11.43 13.12
N ASP A 243 6.78 -12.27 13.77
CA ASP A 243 7.55 -11.94 14.99
C ASP A 243 9.06 -11.70 14.71
N PRO A 244 9.53 -10.44 14.60
CA PRO A 244 10.95 -10.15 14.43
C PRO A 244 11.82 -10.49 15.64
N LEU A 245 11.28 -10.54 16.87
CA LEU A 245 12.05 -10.82 18.09
C LEU A 245 12.50 -12.28 18.16
N ARG A 246 11.74 -13.18 17.55
CA ARG A 246 12.13 -14.59 17.36
C ARG A 246 12.93 -14.79 16.07
N GLN A 247 12.43 -14.27 14.95
CA GLN A 247 13.00 -14.59 13.63
C GLN A 247 14.33 -13.86 13.35
N CYS A 248 14.45 -12.60 13.77
CA CYS A 248 15.52 -11.69 13.33
C CYS A 248 16.61 -11.40 14.36
N ARG A 249 16.77 -12.28 15.37
CA ARG A 249 17.84 -12.18 16.38
C ARG A 249 19.20 -12.08 15.72
N GLY A 250 19.97 -11.05 16.10
CA GLY A 250 21.30 -10.75 15.53
C GLY A 250 21.31 -9.99 14.20
N PHE A 251 20.21 -9.95 13.45
CA PHE A 251 20.12 -9.21 12.18
C PHE A 251 19.73 -7.74 12.40
N ASN A 252 18.76 -7.47 13.29
CA ASN A 252 18.25 -6.11 13.52
C ASN A 252 19.31 -5.13 14.07
N ALA A 253 20.29 -5.62 14.83
CA ALA A 253 21.39 -4.80 15.37
C ALA A 253 22.28 -4.16 14.27
N LYS A 254 22.27 -4.69 13.04
CA LYS A 254 22.95 -4.06 11.89
C LYS A 254 22.15 -2.89 11.31
N VAL A 255 20.84 -2.87 11.50
CA VAL A 255 19.92 -1.85 10.98
C VAL A 255 19.97 -0.60 11.86
N GLU A 256 19.93 -0.76 13.18
CA GLU A 256 20.11 0.36 14.12
C GLU A 256 21.46 1.07 13.95
N LYS A 257 22.51 0.33 13.57
CA LYS A 257 23.83 0.90 13.22
C LYS A 257 23.87 1.58 11.85
N ARG A 258 22.93 1.28 10.95
CA ARG A 258 22.81 1.90 9.62
C ARG A 258 21.86 3.11 9.59
N LEU A 259 21.05 3.31 10.63
CA LEU A 259 20.21 4.49 10.79
C LEU A 259 21.07 5.74 11.00
N LYS A 260 21.43 6.38 9.89
CA LYS A 260 22.15 7.67 9.86
C LYS A 260 21.27 8.74 10.51
N GLU A 261 21.87 9.49 11.43
CA GLU A 261 21.23 10.67 11.99
C GLU A 261 21.18 11.76 10.92
N THR A 262 19.99 12.26 10.62
CA THR A 262 19.80 13.41 9.73
C THR A 262 19.91 14.69 10.55
N VAL A 263 20.58 15.70 10.02
CA VAL A 263 20.61 17.04 10.64
C VAL A 263 19.62 17.91 9.91
N GLN A 264 18.73 18.55 10.65
CA GLN A 264 17.74 19.50 10.14
C GLN A 264 17.92 20.83 10.86
N PHE A 265 17.86 21.92 10.12
CA PHE A 265 17.95 23.27 10.66
C PHE A 265 16.57 23.92 10.65
N GLY A 266 16.31 24.77 11.64
CA GLY A 266 15.18 25.69 11.66
C GLY A 266 15.61 27.02 12.28
N VAL A 267 14.88 28.09 11.99
CA VAL A 267 15.15 29.43 12.54
C VAL A 267 14.25 29.67 13.75
N GLU A 268 14.74 30.36 14.77
CA GLU A 268 13.90 30.74 15.91
C GLU A 268 12.66 31.54 15.46
N GLY A 269 11.49 31.21 16.05
CA GLY A 269 10.19 31.76 15.65
C GLY A 269 9.54 31.07 14.44
N SER A 270 10.32 30.47 13.53
CA SER A 270 9.80 29.75 12.37
C SER A 270 9.15 28.40 12.74
N SER A 271 8.40 27.81 11.81
CA SER A 271 7.87 26.44 11.95
C SER A 271 8.77 25.42 11.24
N THR A 272 8.85 24.18 11.74
CA THR A 272 9.58 23.11 11.03
C THR A 272 8.86 21.76 11.12
N PHE A 273 8.95 20.98 10.05
CA PHE A 273 8.34 19.66 9.94
C PHE A 273 9.39 18.56 9.98
N LEU A 274 9.28 17.64 10.94
CA LEU A 274 10.14 16.46 11.03
C LEU A 274 9.37 15.26 10.46
N GLU A 275 9.73 14.86 9.24
CA GLU A 275 9.09 13.77 8.52
C GLU A 275 9.41 12.41 9.16
N CYS A 276 8.40 11.55 9.26
CA CYS A 276 8.57 10.12 9.52
C CYS A 276 7.31 9.35 9.09
N VAL A 277 7.42 8.64 7.96
CA VAL A 277 6.35 7.79 7.42
C VAL A 277 6.75 6.31 7.64
N PRO A 278 5.94 5.48 8.33
CA PRO A 278 6.17 4.04 8.39
C PRO A 278 5.86 3.38 7.04
N ARG A 279 6.61 2.34 6.66
CA ARG A 279 6.32 1.55 5.44
C ARG A 279 5.02 0.77 5.55
N SER A 280 4.72 0.24 6.74
CA SER A 280 3.45 -0.44 7.00
C SER A 280 2.38 0.57 7.45
N PRO A 281 1.19 0.57 6.83
CA PRO A 281 0.05 1.36 7.30
C PRO A 281 -0.53 0.84 8.63
N GLN A 282 -0.12 -0.36 9.09
CA GLN A 282 -0.54 -0.94 10.36
C GLN A 282 0.36 -0.51 11.53
N ALA A 283 1.51 0.11 11.25
CA ALA A 283 2.46 0.55 12.27
C ALA A 283 2.02 1.86 12.94
N THR A 284 2.08 1.89 14.27
CA THR A 284 1.81 3.11 15.06
C THR A 284 3.10 3.86 15.35
N VAL A 285 3.10 5.18 15.15
CA VAL A 285 4.30 6.03 15.34
C VAL A 285 4.27 6.75 16.69
N LYS A 286 5.42 6.76 17.37
CA LYS A 286 5.64 7.51 18.62
C LYS A 286 6.96 8.27 18.55
N TRP A 287 6.91 9.56 18.87
CA TRP A 287 8.09 10.42 18.93
C TRP A 287 8.68 10.49 20.34
N LEU A 288 10.00 10.35 20.43
CA LEU A 288 10.79 10.64 21.62
C LEU A 288 11.70 11.83 21.34
N TYR A 289 11.87 12.71 22.33
CA TYR A 289 12.82 13.82 22.29
C TYR A 289 13.97 13.52 23.26
N GLN A 290 15.21 13.77 22.83
CA GLN A 290 16.42 13.57 23.61
C GLN A 290 17.21 14.87 23.73
N LYS A 291 17.37 15.34 24.97
CA LYS A 291 18.24 16.45 25.36
C LYS A 291 19.13 16.00 26.51
N GLU A 292 20.40 16.42 26.53
CA GLU A 292 21.35 16.10 27.62
C GLU A 292 21.39 14.59 27.99
N GLY A 293 21.36 13.72 26.99
CA GLY A 293 21.32 12.25 27.18
C GLY A 293 19.99 11.67 27.66
N ARG A 294 19.06 12.48 28.19
CA ARG A 294 17.75 12.02 28.70
C ARG A 294 16.73 11.93 27.55
N ARG A 295 16.21 10.72 27.31
CA ARG A 295 15.10 10.46 26.38
C ARG A 295 13.76 10.59 27.08
N LYS A 296 12.83 11.37 26.53
CA LYS A 296 11.45 11.54 27.02
C LYS A 296 10.46 11.38 25.87
N VAL A 297 9.21 11.04 26.18
CA VAL A 297 8.11 11.03 25.19
C VAL A 297 7.79 12.48 24.81
N LEU A 298 7.62 12.75 23.52
CA LEU A 298 7.20 14.08 23.05
C LEU A 298 5.70 14.29 23.34
N ASN A 299 5.43 15.04 24.42
CA ASN A 299 4.10 15.30 24.94
C ASN A 299 3.83 16.81 25.05
N ARG A 300 3.80 17.50 23.90
CA ARG A 300 3.66 18.97 23.77
C ARG A 300 2.57 19.32 22.75
N ASP A 301 1.39 18.73 22.88
CA ASP A 301 0.33 18.75 21.85
C ASP A 301 -0.23 20.15 21.51
N ARG A 302 0.01 21.16 22.36
CA ARG A 302 -0.29 22.57 22.04
C ARG A 302 0.66 23.16 21.00
N GLU A 303 1.94 22.81 21.07
CA GLU A 303 3.04 23.41 20.30
C GLU A 303 3.49 22.53 19.13
N VAL A 304 3.26 21.21 19.23
CA VAL A 304 3.58 20.21 18.23
C VAL A 304 2.30 19.60 17.67
N LEU A 305 2.07 19.77 16.37
CA LEU A 305 1.00 19.09 15.65
C LEU A 305 1.50 17.73 15.15
N LYS A 306 0.83 16.65 15.54
CA LYS A 306 1.10 15.28 15.06
C LYS A 306 0.28 15.00 13.80
N THR A 307 0.93 14.48 12.78
CA THR A 307 0.33 14.13 11.47
C THR A 307 0.65 12.67 11.11
N PRO A 308 -0.07 12.04 10.17
CA PRO A 308 0.30 10.72 9.66
C PRO A 308 1.72 10.66 9.05
N GLN A 309 2.26 11.79 8.59
CA GLN A 309 3.54 11.88 7.90
C GLN A 309 4.71 12.31 8.80
N GLY A 310 4.47 12.69 10.06
CA GLY A 310 5.50 13.28 10.92
C GLY A 310 4.95 14.27 11.95
N ILE A 311 5.80 15.16 12.45
CA ILE A 311 5.42 16.22 13.41
C ILE A 311 5.79 17.62 12.91
N LEU A 312 4.88 18.57 13.08
CA LEU A 312 5.11 19.99 12.84
C LEU A 312 5.32 20.69 14.18
N LEU A 313 6.50 21.29 14.38
CA LEU A 313 6.74 22.24 15.47
C LEU A 313 6.28 23.61 14.98
N LYS A 314 5.29 24.21 15.65
CA LYS A 314 4.57 25.40 15.16
C LYS A 314 5.41 26.69 15.21
N ALA A 315 6.20 26.85 16.26
CA ALA A 315 7.14 27.94 16.46
C ALA A 315 8.35 27.40 17.22
N LEU A 316 9.54 27.57 16.66
CA LEU A 316 10.78 27.07 17.24
C LEU A 316 11.34 28.01 18.28
N THR A 317 11.88 27.45 19.35
CA THR A 317 12.70 28.13 20.37
C THR A 317 14.00 27.37 20.53
N HIS A 318 15.09 28.00 20.99
CA HIS A 318 16.33 27.28 21.35
C HIS A 318 16.13 26.09 22.32
N SER A 319 15.02 26.06 23.06
CA SER A 319 14.66 24.93 23.92
C SER A 319 14.38 23.63 23.14
N ASP A 320 13.93 23.73 21.89
CA ASP A 320 13.55 22.63 21.00
C ASP A 320 14.75 21.95 20.32
N ALA A 321 15.93 22.58 20.32
CA ALA A 321 17.14 21.98 19.75
C ALA A 321 17.49 20.66 20.47
N GLY A 322 17.79 19.61 19.71
CA GLY A 322 18.03 18.27 20.24
C GLY A 322 17.74 17.14 19.26
N LEU A 323 17.81 15.89 19.75
CA LEU A 323 17.66 14.70 18.92
C LEU A 323 16.27 14.08 19.05
N TYR A 324 15.52 14.08 17.97
CA TYR A 324 14.20 13.48 17.84
C TYR A 324 14.32 12.05 17.29
N HIS A 325 13.64 11.10 17.93
CA HIS A 325 13.56 9.71 17.49
C HIS A 325 12.12 9.39 17.12
N CYS A 326 11.91 8.95 15.88
CA CYS A 326 10.64 8.39 15.44
C CYS A 326 10.67 6.88 15.65
N LEU A 327 9.78 6.33 16.48
CA LEU A 327 9.67 4.90 16.75
C LEU A 327 8.36 4.35 16.16
N ALA A 328 8.45 3.31 15.35
CA ALA A 328 7.31 2.50 14.94
C ALA A 328 7.05 1.36 15.91
N THR A 329 5.78 1.08 16.19
CA THR A 329 5.31 -0.12 16.89
C THR A 329 4.30 -0.85 16.03
N GLU A 330 4.60 -2.10 15.69
CA GLU A 330 3.76 -2.99 14.87
C GLU A 330 3.88 -4.40 15.43
N ASN A 331 2.75 -5.10 15.61
CA ASN A 331 2.71 -6.45 16.18
C ASN A 331 3.57 -6.63 17.46
N ASN A 332 3.48 -5.65 18.39
CA ASN A 332 4.31 -5.52 19.60
C ASN A 332 5.83 -5.35 19.39
N PHE A 333 6.34 -5.45 18.18
CA PHE A 333 7.73 -5.12 17.84
C PHE A 333 7.91 -3.60 17.74
N LYS A 334 9.01 -3.10 18.32
CA LYS A 334 9.36 -1.67 18.34
C LYS A 334 10.71 -1.46 17.68
N HIS A 335 10.80 -0.48 16.77
CA HIS A 335 12.06 -0.09 16.15
C HIS A 335 12.08 1.41 15.85
N THR A 336 13.26 1.97 15.68
CA THR A 336 13.44 3.37 15.27
C THR A 336 13.37 3.46 13.75
N LEU A 337 12.56 4.37 13.21
CA LEU A 337 12.47 4.67 11.79
C LEU A 337 13.43 5.81 11.38
N ALA A 338 13.51 6.85 12.20
CA ALA A 338 14.28 8.06 11.91
C ALA A 338 14.90 8.65 13.18
N ARG A 339 16.05 9.30 13.00
CA ARG A 339 16.78 10.06 14.03
C ARG A 339 17.11 11.44 13.45
N VAL A 340 16.41 12.47 13.92
CA VAL A 340 16.53 13.83 13.39
C VAL A 340 17.14 14.74 14.45
N SER A 341 18.35 15.22 14.18
CA SER A 341 19.08 16.21 14.97
C SER A 341 18.60 17.60 14.57
N LEU A 342 17.68 18.17 15.34
CA LEU A 342 17.16 19.51 15.10
C LEU A 342 18.12 20.54 15.70
N ARG A 343 18.67 21.40 14.84
CA ARG A 343 19.49 22.56 15.20
C ARG A 343 18.71 23.83 14.93
N ILE A 344 18.86 24.80 15.83
CA ILE A 344 18.10 26.05 15.77
C ILE A 344 19.09 27.19 15.60
N LEU A 345 18.80 28.05 14.63
CA LEU A 345 19.58 29.22 14.29
C LEU A 345 18.89 30.46 14.88
N ASP A 346 19.66 31.35 15.46
CA ASP A 346 19.18 32.66 15.89
C ASP A 346 18.59 33.42 14.71
N ARG A 347 17.43 34.06 14.93
CA ARG A 347 16.71 34.77 13.88
C ARG A 347 17.56 35.88 13.27
N ASP A 348 18.26 36.66 14.10
CA ASP A 348 19.07 37.78 13.64
C ASP A 348 20.28 37.33 12.80
N ILE A 349 20.87 36.17 13.13
CA ILE A 349 21.96 35.58 12.35
C ILE A 349 21.45 35.06 11.01
N ALA A 350 20.29 34.39 10.99
CA ALA A 350 19.66 33.94 9.75
C ALA A 350 19.28 35.12 8.84
N VAL A 351 18.77 36.22 9.41
CA VAL A 351 18.49 37.47 8.66
C VAL A 351 19.78 38.08 8.13
N ALA A 352 20.82 38.25 8.96
CA ALA A 352 22.10 38.83 8.53
C ALA A 352 22.79 38.03 7.41
N LEU A 353 22.62 36.70 7.37
CA LEU A 353 23.13 35.82 6.32
C LEU A 353 22.22 35.71 5.07
N THR A 354 21.06 36.38 5.07
CA THR A 354 20.09 36.38 3.94
C THR A 354 19.83 37.77 3.34
N VAL A 355 20.29 38.84 4.00
CA VAL A 355 20.42 40.14 3.37
C VAL A 355 21.41 40.02 2.21
N PRO A 356 21.04 40.36 0.96
CA PRO A 356 22.01 40.47 -0.13
C PRO A 356 23.05 41.52 0.23
N ASP A 357 24.30 41.34 -0.19
CA ASP A 357 25.28 42.43 -0.18
C ASP A 357 24.72 43.57 -1.06
N GLU A 358 24.14 44.59 -0.43
CA GLU A 358 23.78 45.84 -1.11
C GLU A 358 25.09 46.58 -1.41
N ASP A 359 25.37 46.82 -2.69
CA ASP A 359 26.56 47.56 -3.14
C ASP A 359 26.67 48.88 -2.37
N GLU A 360 27.85 49.20 -1.82
CA GLU A 360 28.11 50.37 -0.95
C GLU A 360 27.82 51.75 -1.61
N GLU A 361 27.39 51.78 -2.87
CA GLU A 361 27.19 52.97 -3.69
C GLU A 361 25.89 53.76 -3.38
N GLU A 362 24.86 53.13 -2.79
CA GLU A 362 23.60 53.83 -2.46
C GLU A 362 23.65 54.61 -1.12
N LEU A 363 24.48 54.18 -0.15
CA LEU A 363 24.54 54.84 1.16
C LEU A 363 25.11 56.27 1.07
N ASN A 364 25.99 56.53 0.10
CA ASN A 364 26.60 57.84 -0.13
C ASN A 364 25.65 58.87 -0.78
N LYS A 365 24.56 58.45 -1.44
CA LYS A 365 23.62 59.38 -2.09
C LYS A 365 22.68 60.09 -1.12
N ARG A 366 22.51 59.58 0.11
CA ARG A 366 21.60 60.18 1.11
C ARG A 366 22.16 61.40 1.86
N HIS A 367 23.43 61.76 1.65
CA HIS A 367 24.13 62.74 2.50
C HIS A 367 24.41 64.13 1.88
N GLN A 368 23.83 64.48 0.72
CA GLN A 368 23.93 65.85 0.18
C GLN A 368 22.55 66.51 -0.08
N LYS A 369 22.38 67.68 0.55
CA LYS A 369 21.21 68.58 0.76
C LYS A 369 20.82 69.40 -0.51
N PRO A 370 19.76 70.27 -0.56
CA PRO A 370 19.09 71.00 0.56
C PRO A 370 17.54 71.17 0.49
N GLN A 371 17.00 71.96 1.46
CA GLN A 371 15.60 72.40 1.58
C GLN A 371 15.22 73.52 0.59
N LEU A 372 13.95 73.66 0.18
CA LEU A 372 12.92 74.53 0.83
C LEU A 372 11.62 74.70 -0.03
N GLN A 373 10.50 75.06 0.65
CA GLN A 373 9.23 75.65 0.15
C GLN A 373 8.02 74.73 -0.18
N ASN A 374 6.83 75.31 0.06
CA ASN A 374 5.48 74.72 0.21
C ASN A 374 4.44 75.79 -0.21
N PRO A 375 3.12 75.47 -0.38
CA PRO A 375 2.50 74.16 -0.63
C PRO A 375 1.85 74.16 -2.06
N PRO A 376 0.54 74.38 -2.38
CA PRO A 376 -0.71 74.47 -1.61
C PRO A 376 -1.61 73.20 -1.72
N HIS A 377 -2.93 73.35 -1.62
CA HIS A 377 -3.97 72.31 -1.49
C HIS A 377 -4.76 71.95 -2.77
N GLN A 378 -5.24 70.71 -2.85
CA GLN A 378 -6.65 70.36 -3.19
C GLN A 378 -7.02 68.98 -2.60
N LEU A 379 -8.31 68.72 -2.33
CA LEU A 379 -8.80 67.52 -1.62
C LEU A 379 -9.80 66.68 -2.46
N HIS A 380 -9.75 65.35 -2.26
CA HIS A 380 -10.83 64.33 -2.44
C HIS A 380 -11.27 63.94 -3.88
N PRO A 381 -11.91 62.75 -4.07
CA PRO A 381 -11.74 61.45 -3.39
C PRO A 381 -11.83 60.16 -4.27
N ALA A 382 -11.51 59.02 -3.65
CA ALA A 382 -12.10 57.67 -3.84
C ALA A 382 -11.89 56.79 -5.13
N ALA A 383 -11.19 55.67 -4.89
CA ALA A 383 -11.54 54.27 -5.22
C ALA A 383 -11.47 53.69 -6.66
N ALA A 384 -10.47 52.82 -6.88
CA ALA A 384 -10.56 51.55 -7.62
C ALA A 384 -9.42 50.60 -7.16
N PRO A 385 -9.56 49.25 -7.20
CA PRO A 385 -8.60 48.33 -6.59
C PRO A 385 -7.42 47.95 -7.52
N PRO A 386 -6.19 47.76 -7.00
CA PRO A 386 -5.12 47.12 -7.76
C PRO A 386 -5.29 45.60 -7.79
N ALA A 387 -5.03 45.00 -8.95
CA ALA A 387 -5.08 43.56 -9.16
C ALA A 387 -3.88 42.83 -8.52
N ASN A 388 -4.08 41.55 -8.17
CA ASN A 388 -3.06 40.52 -7.98
C ASN A 388 -1.71 40.96 -7.37
N SER A 389 -1.73 41.38 -6.11
CA SER A 389 -0.52 41.32 -5.30
C SER A 389 -0.17 39.85 -5.03
N ALA A 390 0.82 39.31 -5.74
CA ALA A 390 1.53 38.15 -5.24
C ALA A 390 2.11 38.52 -3.86
N LEU A 391 1.74 37.76 -2.82
CA LEU A 391 2.33 37.94 -1.49
C LEU A 391 3.85 37.82 -1.61
N PRO A 392 4.64 38.73 -1.02
CA PRO A 392 6.08 38.56 -0.95
C PRO A 392 6.35 37.22 -0.26
N LEU A 393 7.11 36.34 -0.92
CA LEU A 393 7.68 35.19 -0.21
C LEU A 393 8.59 35.76 0.87
N GLU A 394 8.34 35.40 2.14
CA GLU A 394 9.23 35.67 3.26
C GLU A 394 10.69 35.38 2.86
N PRO A 395 11.67 36.24 3.20
CA PRO A 395 13.07 36.06 2.79
C PRO A 395 13.63 34.69 3.22
N GLU A 396 13.12 34.16 4.32
CA GLU A 396 13.36 32.83 4.87
C GLU A 396 13.10 31.70 3.84
N MET A 397 12.10 31.84 2.98
CA MET A 397 11.74 30.84 1.96
C MET A 397 12.68 30.87 0.74
N ARG A 398 13.26 32.04 0.42
CA ARG A 398 14.19 32.20 -0.70
C ARG A 398 15.52 31.48 -0.45
N LEU A 399 16.06 31.58 0.77
CA LEU A 399 17.30 30.87 1.13
C LEU A 399 17.11 29.34 1.07
N ILE A 400 15.98 28.82 1.58
CA ILE A 400 15.66 27.39 1.48
C ILE A 400 15.63 26.96 0.01
N HIS A 401 15.04 27.76 -0.87
CA HIS A 401 15.00 27.46 -2.31
C HIS A 401 16.41 27.47 -2.95
N GLN A 402 17.26 28.45 -2.62
CA GLN A 402 18.66 28.49 -3.09
C GLN A 402 19.50 27.32 -2.54
N TYR A 403 19.30 26.93 -1.27
CA TYR A 403 20.00 25.80 -0.69
C TYR A 403 19.54 24.48 -1.31
N CYS A 404 18.24 24.33 -1.60
CA CYS A 404 17.72 23.19 -2.36
C CYS A 404 18.26 23.17 -3.80
N GLN A 405 18.30 24.31 -4.51
CA GLN A 405 18.83 24.39 -5.88
C GLN A 405 20.32 24.02 -5.93
N SER A 406 21.16 24.65 -5.09
CA SER A 406 22.59 24.35 -5.03
C SER A 406 22.88 22.90 -4.61
N TYR A 407 22.06 22.31 -3.71
CA TYR A 407 22.16 20.88 -3.38
C TYR A 407 21.77 19.97 -4.55
N TRP A 408 20.73 20.31 -5.32
CA TRP A 408 20.36 19.58 -6.54
C TRP A 408 21.42 19.70 -7.64
N GLU A 409 22.01 20.88 -7.83
CA GLU A 409 23.11 21.09 -8.77
C GLU A 409 24.35 20.27 -8.36
N GLN A 410 24.71 20.23 -7.08
CA GLN A 410 25.77 19.35 -6.55
C GLN A 410 25.48 17.86 -6.79
N LEU A 411 24.23 17.41 -6.66
CA LEU A 411 23.85 16.02 -7.00
C LEU A 411 23.98 15.73 -8.50
N THR A 412 23.57 16.66 -9.39
CA THR A 412 23.68 16.46 -10.84
C THR A 412 25.12 16.48 -11.33
N THR A 413 25.96 17.37 -10.80
CA THR A 413 27.40 17.46 -11.13
C THR A 413 28.18 16.26 -10.59
N ALA A 414 27.87 15.76 -9.40
CA ALA A 414 28.45 14.51 -8.88
C ALA A 414 28.13 13.31 -9.79
N GLY A 415 26.89 13.17 -10.26
CA GLY A 415 26.51 12.11 -11.22
C GLY A 415 27.25 12.21 -12.56
N GLN A 416 27.46 13.43 -13.07
CA GLN A 416 28.23 13.66 -14.30
C GLN A 416 29.73 13.37 -14.11
N ALA A 417 30.29 13.58 -12.91
CA ALA A 417 31.69 13.26 -12.61
C ALA A 417 31.95 11.74 -12.57
N GLU A 418 31.04 10.94 -12.01
CA GLU A 418 31.12 9.48 -12.05
C GLU A 418 31.02 8.94 -13.50
N GLU A 419 30.11 9.49 -14.32
CA GLU A 419 29.99 9.10 -15.74
C GLU A 419 31.26 9.41 -16.57
N GLN A 420 31.99 10.48 -16.24
CA GLN A 420 33.25 10.81 -16.92
C GLN A 420 34.43 9.94 -16.46
N GLN A 421 34.46 9.49 -15.19
CA GLN A 421 35.48 8.53 -14.73
C GLN A 421 35.32 7.17 -15.41
N VAL A 422 34.09 6.66 -15.54
CA VAL A 422 33.81 5.38 -16.23
C VAL A 422 34.21 5.43 -17.71
N LYS A 423 34.05 6.59 -18.39
CA LYS A 423 34.46 6.76 -19.80
C LYS A 423 35.99 6.88 -19.99
N ARG A 424 36.76 7.28 -18.97
CA ARG A 424 38.22 7.46 -19.07
C ARG A 424 39.04 6.16 -18.93
N THR A 425 38.52 5.13 -18.26
CA THR A 425 39.23 3.85 -18.07
C THR A 425 39.10 2.88 -19.25
N SER A 426 38.14 3.11 -20.17
CA SER A 426 37.81 2.20 -21.28
C SER A 426 38.68 2.35 -22.55
N ARG A 427 39.83 3.06 -22.51
CA ARG A 427 40.59 3.46 -23.72
C ARG A 427 42.07 3.03 -23.80
N ARG A 428 42.49 2.02 -23.04
CA ARG A 428 43.81 1.35 -23.22
C ARG A 428 43.68 -0.17 -23.15
N HIS A 429 43.60 -0.80 -24.34
CA HIS A 429 44.29 -2.03 -24.77
C HIS A 429 43.48 -2.70 -25.89
N THR A 430 44.01 -2.66 -27.12
CA THR A 430 43.65 -3.56 -28.23
C THR A 430 44.67 -3.39 -29.35
N GLU A 431 45.78 -4.15 -29.30
CA GLU A 431 46.74 -4.27 -30.39
C GLU A 431 47.44 -5.65 -30.30
N GLY A 432 47.36 -6.45 -31.37
CA GLY A 432 48.03 -7.75 -31.56
C GLY A 432 47.55 -8.90 -30.63
N GLN A 433 47.32 -10.14 -31.07
CA GLN A 433 47.83 -10.91 -32.19
C GLN A 433 46.85 -12.07 -32.52
N GLU A 434 46.86 -12.56 -33.77
CA GLU A 434 46.43 -13.93 -34.08
C GLU A 434 47.44 -14.95 -33.52
N PRO A 435 47.07 -16.24 -33.39
CA PRO A 435 47.55 -17.14 -34.44
C PRO A 435 46.58 -18.22 -34.91
N SER A 436 46.89 -18.68 -36.12
CA SER A 436 46.44 -19.85 -36.86
C SER A 436 46.33 -21.19 -36.09
N GLY A 437 45.34 -21.99 -36.49
CA GLY A 437 45.55 -23.39 -36.91
C GLY A 437 45.57 -24.49 -35.83
N GLY A 438 44.63 -25.43 -35.95
CA GLY A 438 44.52 -26.64 -35.11
C GLY A 438 43.16 -27.32 -35.27
#